data_AF-A0A0S7XBS5-F1
#
_entry.id   AF-A0A0S7XBS5-F1
#
_cell.length_a   1.000
_cell.length_b   1.000
_cell.length_c   1.000
_cell.angle_alpha   90.00
_cell.angle_beta   90.00
_cell.angle_gamma   90.00
#
_symmetry.space_group_name_H-M   'P 1'
#
loop_
_entity.id
_entity.type
_entity.pdbx_description
1 polymer ?
#
loop_
_entity_poly.entity_id
_entity_poly.type
_entity_poly.pdbx_seq_one_letter_code
_entity_poly.pdbx_strand_id
1 'polypeptide(L)'
;MVGDVTDLPYKTDSLSGYLSFGVVEHFIEGPLKAIREAYRVLRPGGIAIITVPSMSFSQVLHRLRLRARDLVKPLMGRRVVKREFSQFWYTRRQLLSFIEESGFRVTLSGGGDLLYCLWELGATPKDNSFFRFLGRAESTFLSGLGAQSFTISVKEAPEMFCFLCGKRNVHRERLSRYYLPICECCEKTELAEHYRPGVKPRFHSDWEFRPEVWDRTQQSCSYCGKSFQTDPLFEDFGFSIAVCEECLRKRKINIELSNCFLRPVWRTREHGRSLAQR
;
A
#
# COMPACT_ATOMS: atom_id res chain seq x y z
N MET A 1 21.45 -7.23 -7.24
CA MET A 1 20.52 -7.97 -8.12
C MET A 1 19.77 -6.92 -8.92
N VAL A 2 19.82 -6.99 -10.26
CA VAL A 2 19.06 -6.11 -11.14
C VAL A 2 17.94 -6.97 -11.74
N GLY A 3 16.70 -6.50 -11.73
CA GLY A 3 15.55 -7.20 -12.29
C GLY A 3 14.66 -6.23 -13.06
N ASP A 4 14.10 -6.68 -14.18
CA ASP A 4 13.17 -5.92 -15.01
C ASP A 4 11.75 -6.37 -14.72
N VAL A 5 10.89 -5.45 -14.26
CA VAL A 5 9.47 -5.76 -13.97
C VAL A 5 8.66 -6.03 -15.24
N THR A 6 9.23 -5.79 -16.41
CA THR A 6 8.63 -6.10 -17.71
C THR A 6 9.04 -7.46 -18.27
N ASP A 7 9.97 -8.16 -17.61
CA ASP A 7 10.43 -9.52 -17.92
C ASP A 7 10.94 -10.22 -16.65
N LEU A 8 10.00 -10.73 -15.85
CA LEU A 8 10.29 -11.33 -14.56
C LEU A 8 10.79 -12.78 -14.74
N PRO A 9 11.86 -13.20 -14.05
CA PRO A 9 12.45 -14.54 -14.17
C PRO A 9 11.65 -15.62 -13.40
N TYR A 10 10.32 -15.52 -13.42
CA TYR A 10 9.40 -16.45 -12.80
C TYR A 10 8.52 -17.12 -13.84
N LYS A 11 8.14 -18.38 -13.56
CA LYS A 11 7.21 -19.12 -14.42
C LYS A 11 5.83 -18.47 -14.40
N THR A 12 5.10 -18.65 -15.49
CA THR A 12 3.67 -18.31 -15.53
C THR A 12 2.95 -19.04 -14.39
N ASP A 13 2.01 -18.38 -13.73
CA ASP A 13 1.20 -18.93 -12.64
C ASP A 13 1.98 -19.47 -11.41
N SER A 14 3.13 -18.88 -11.07
CA SER A 14 3.98 -19.38 -9.97
C SER A 14 3.90 -18.58 -8.68
N LEU A 15 3.58 -17.28 -8.76
CA LEU A 15 3.57 -16.39 -7.61
C LEU A 15 2.18 -16.27 -6.99
N SER A 16 2.13 -16.11 -5.67
CA SER A 16 0.88 -15.95 -4.92
C SER A 16 0.44 -14.49 -4.79
N GLY A 17 1.39 -13.55 -4.86
CA GLY A 17 1.15 -12.13 -4.67
C GLY A 17 2.18 -11.29 -5.44
N TYR A 18 1.78 -10.08 -5.81
CA TYR A 18 2.60 -9.08 -6.49
C TYR A 18 2.38 -7.72 -5.83
N LEU A 19 3.46 -7.06 -5.41
CA LEU A 19 3.42 -5.73 -4.79
C LEU A 19 4.23 -4.76 -5.66
N SER A 20 3.62 -3.64 -6.04
CA SER A 20 4.30 -2.59 -6.81
C SER A 20 3.91 -1.22 -6.26
N PHE A 21 4.87 -0.54 -5.63
CA PHE A 21 4.64 0.73 -4.95
C PHE A 21 5.46 1.83 -5.60
N GLY A 22 4.83 2.56 -6.51
CA GLY A 22 5.48 3.65 -7.25
C GLY A 22 6.56 3.17 -8.22
N VAL A 23 6.16 2.34 -9.21
CA VAL A 23 7.06 1.73 -10.19
C VAL A 23 6.53 1.91 -11.61
N VAL A 24 5.28 1.51 -11.84
CA VAL A 24 4.71 1.42 -13.19
C VAL A 24 4.45 2.79 -13.85
N GLU A 25 4.49 3.88 -13.08
CA GLU A 25 4.36 5.24 -13.56
C GLU A 25 5.62 5.80 -14.24
N HIS A 26 6.77 5.14 -14.11
CA HIS A 26 8.03 5.60 -14.67
C HIS A 26 8.25 5.16 -16.12
N PHE A 27 7.38 4.31 -16.67
CA PHE A 27 7.48 3.85 -18.05
C PHE A 27 6.86 4.86 -19.01
N ILE A 28 7.68 5.42 -19.91
CA ILE A 28 7.27 6.41 -20.91
C ILE A 28 6.25 5.80 -21.88
N GLU A 29 6.43 4.53 -22.22
CA GLU A 29 5.57 3.72 -23.09
C GLU A 29 4.24 3.32 -22.42
N GLY A 30 4.09 3.64 -21.13
CA GLY A 30 2.93 3.28 -20.32
C GLY A 30 3.12 2.01 -19.50
N PRO A 31 2.18 1.73 -18.57
CA PRO A 31 2.39 0.74 -17.51
C PRO A 31 2.06 -0.69 -17.94
N LEU A 32 1.42 -0.87 -19.10
CA LEU A 32 0.77 -2.12 -19.50
C LEU A 32 1.73 -3.30 -19.60
N LYS A 33 2.96 -3.10 -20.08
CA LYS A 33 3.95 -4.20 -20.20
C LYS A 33 4.28 -4.80 -18.83
N ALA A 34 4.56 -3.94 -17.85
CA ALA A 34 4.85 -4.38 -16.48
C ALA A 34 3.64 -5.02 -15.80
N ILE A 35 2.44 -4.48 -16.00
CA ILE A 35 1.21 -5.04 -15.40
C ILE A 35 0.87 -6.40 -16.02
N ARG A 36 0.99 -6.56 -17.33
CA ARG A 36 0.79 -7.86 -18.01
C ARG A 36 1.79 -8.89 -17.54
N GLU A 37 3.02 -8.47 -17.27
CA GLU A 37 4.04 -9.36 -16.73
C GLU A 37 3.72 -9.80 -15.29
N ALA A 38 3.23 -8.89 -14.45
CA ALA A 38 2.68 -9.24 -13.14
C ALA A 38 1.50 -10.22 -13.24
N TYR A 39 0.60 -10.04 -14.22
CA TYR A 39 -0.49 -10.97 -14.50
C TYR A 39 0.01 -12.35 -14.90
N ARG A 40 1.03 -12.42 -15.76
CA ARG A 40 1.63 -13.67 -16.23
C ARG A 40 2.15 -14.50 -15.05
N VAL A 41 2.96 -13.90 -14.18
CA VAL A 41 3.62 -14.64 -13.08
C VAL A 41 2.69 -15.01 -11.93
N LEU A 42 1.60 -14.27 -11.72
CA LEU A 42 0.61 -14.60 -10.68
C LEU A 42 -0.17 -15.85 -11.03
N ARG A 43 -0.39 -16.72 -10.04
CA ARG A 43 -1.25 -17.91 -10.14
C ARG A 43 -2.75 -17.55 -10.15
N PRO A 44 -3.66 -18.48 -10.48
CA PRO A 44 -5.11 -18.31 -10.31
C PRO A 44 -5.50 -17.86 -8.89
N GLY A 45 -6.18 -16.73 -8.76
CA GLY A 45 -6.51 -16.12 -7.46
C GLY A 45 -5.35 -15.40 -6.79
N GLY A 46 -4.20 -15.27 -7.47
CA GLY A 46 -3.08 -14.46 -7.05
C GLY A 46 -3.47 -12.98 -7.00
N ILE A 47 -2.87 -12.26 -6.05
CA ILE A 47 -3.27 -10.89 -5.71
C ILE A 47 -2.20 -9.91 -6.17
N ALA A 48 -2.59 -8.88 -6.91
CA ALA A 48 -1.75 -7.74 -7.22
C ALA A 48 -2.19 -6.53 -6.40
N ILE A 49 -1.26 -5.92 -5.66
CA ILE A 49 -1.43 -4.62 -5.01
C ILE A 49 -0.52 -3.63 -5.71
N ILE A 50 -1.10 -2.65 -6.37
CA ILE A 50 -0.38 -1.68 -7.18
C ILE A 50 -0.78 -0.28 -6.72
N THR A 51 0.22 0.53 -6.38
CA THR A 51 0.05 1.96 -6.05
C THR A 51 0.89 2.82 -6.98
N VAL A 52 0.35 3.99 -7.31
CA VAL A 52 0.98 5.01 -8.15
C VAL A 52 0.67 6.40 -7.59
N PRO A 53 1.55 7.38 -7.80
CA PRO A 53 1.26 8.76 -7.47
C PRO A 53 0.03 9.25 -8.24
N SER A 54 -0.85 9.93 -7.52
CA SER A 54 -2.05 10.58 -8.03
C SER A 54 -1.87 12.09 -8.07
N MET A 55 -2.66 12.77 -8.90
CA MET A 55 -2.66 14.23 -8.95
C MET A 55 -3.43 14.81 -7.76
N SER A 56 -2.78 14.91 -6.60
CA SER A 56 -3.33 15.53 -5.41
C SER A 56 -3.42 17.06 -5.50
N PHE A 57 -4.14 17.67 -4.56
CA PHE A 57 -4.24 19.12 -4.45
C PHE A 57 -2.88 19.80 -4.20
N SER A 58 -1.99 19.17 -3.44
CA SER A 58 -0.63 19.67 -3.18
C SER A 58 0.18 19.75 -4.48
N GLN A 59 0.09 18.71 -5.30
CA GLN A 59 0.76 18.65 -6.60
C GLN A 59 0.18 19.64 -7.61
N VAL A 60 -1.14 19.84 -7.62
CA VAL A 60 -1.78 20.89 -8.43
C VAL A 60 -1.24 22.26 -8.03
N LEU A 61 -1.24 22.60 -6.74
CA LEU A 61 -0.72 23.88 -6.25
C LEU A 61 0.77 24.07 -6.56
N HIS A 62 1.58 23.03 -6.37
CA HIS A 62 2.99 23.04 -6.73
C HIS A 62 3.20 23.33 -8.22
N ARG A 63 2.46 22.64 -9.11
CA ARG A 63 2.52 22.89 -10.56
C ARG A 63 2.09 24.30 -10.94
N LEU A 64 1.06 24.85 -10.29
CA LEU A 64 0.62 26.22 -10.50
C LEU A 64 1.69 27.23 -10.09
N ARG A 65 2.33 27.05 -8.92
CA ARG A 65 3.45 27.89 -8.47
C ARG A 65 4.64 27.82 -9.43
N LEU A 66 4.98 26.64 -9.91
CA LEU A 66 6.05 26.47 -10.90
C LEU A 66 5.74 27.18 -12.20
N ARG A 67 4.51 27.06 -12.72
CA ARG A 67 4.07 27.79 -13.93
C ARG A 67 4.15 29.29 -13.74
N ALA A 68 3.64 29.82 -12.63
CA ALA A 68 3.73 31.25 -12.31
C ALA A 68 5.19 31.73 -12.29
N ARG A 69 6.09 30.97 -11.64
CA ARG A 69 7.52 31.27 -11.63
C ARG A 69 8.15 31.23 -13.02
N ASP A 70 7.79 30.24 -13.83
CA ASP A 70 8.32 30.08 -15.18
C ASP A 70 7.80 31.18 -16.14
N LEU A 71 6.65 31.80 -15.85
CA LEU A 71 6.15 33.01 -16.54
C LEU A 71 6.91 34.29 -16.13
N VAL A 72 7.36 34.39 -14.87
CA VAL A 72 8.10 35.56 -14.35
C VAL A 72 9.57 35.53 -14.76
N LYS A 73 10.18 34.35 -14.92
CA LYS A 73 11.61 34.21 -15.26
C LYS A 73 12.04 34.99 -16.52
N PRO A 74 11.33 34.91 -17.67
CA PRO A 74 11.65 35.69 -18.86
C PRO A 74 11.62 37.20 -18.62
N LEU A 75 10.64 37.69 -17.83
CA LEU A 75 10.54 39.10 -17.45
C LEU A 75 11.76 39.57 -16.63
N MET A 76 12.41 38.66 -15.91
CA MET A 76 13.64 38.91 -15.16
C MET A 76 14.92 38.55 -15.94
N GLY A 77 14.85 38.32 -17.25
CA GLY A 77 15.99 37.95 -18.08
C GLY A 77 16.56 36.55 -17.81
N ARG A 78 15.82 35.69 -17.08
CA ARG A 78 16.25 34.32 -16.73
C ARG A 78 15.65 33.30 -17.70
N ARG A 79 16.43 32.30 -18.09
CA ARG A 79 15.98 31.20 -18.95
C ARG A 79 15.07 30.23 -18.19
N VAL A 80 14.05 29.72 -18.88
CA VAL A 80 13.20 28.63 -18.37
C VAL A 80 13.86 27.30 -18.72
N VAL A 81 14.17 26.50 -17.70
CA VAL A 81 14.75 25.16 -17.87
C VAL A 81 13.62 24.17 -18.15
N LYS A 82 13.69 23.46 -19.27
CA LYS A 82 12.76 22.37 -19.59
C LYS A 82 13.05 21.19 -18.67
N ARG A 83 12.01 20.67 -18.01
CA ARG A 83 12.14 19.53 -17.09
C ARG A 83 12.09 18.24 -17.89
N GLU A 84 12.98 17.31 -17.59
CA GLU A 84 12.94 15.94 -18.14
C GLU A 84 11.72 15.19 -17.58
N PHE A 85 11.30 14.15 -18.30
CA PHE A 85 10.25 13.25 -17.81
C PHE A 85 10.75 12.53 -16.56
N SER A 86 9.88 12.48 -15.54
CA SER A 86 10.17 11.76 -14.30
C SER A 86 9.18 10.63 -14.07
N GLN A 87 7.87 10.91 -14.21
CA GLN A 87 6.80 9.94 -13.99
C GLN A 87 5.50 10.36 -14.67
N PHE A 88 4.51 9.48 -14.65
CA PHE A 88 3.11 9.79 -14.80
C PHE A 88 2.38 9.85 -13.46
N TRP A 89 1.25 10.55 -13.44
CA TRP A 89 0.40 10.71 -12.27
C TRP A 89 -0.96 10.15 -12.64
N TYR A 90 -1.15 8.86 -12.41
CA TYR A 90 -2.37 8.19 -12.84
C TYR A 90 -3.47 8.43 -11.81
N THR A 91 -4.60 8.92 -12.29
CA THR A 91 -5.83 8.91 -11.49
C THR A 91 -6.25 7.47 -11.21
N ARG A 92 -7.01 7.25 -10.14
CA ARG A 92 -7.62 5.95 -9.83
C ARG A 92 -8.34 5.32 -11.03
N ARG A 93 -9.04 6.11 -11.85
CA ARG A 93 -9.76 5.62 -13.03
C ARG A 93 -8.81 5.13 -14.12
N GLN A 94 -7.73 5.87 -14.39
CA GLN A 94 -6.71 5.45 -15.36
C GLN A 94 -6.00 4.18 -14.90
N LEU A 95 -5.59 4.12 -13.62
CA LEU A 95 -4.97 2.92 -13.07
C LEU A 95 -5.89 1.71 -13.20
N LEU A 96 -7.16 1.85 -12.79
CA LEU A 96 -8.17 0.79 -12.92
C LEU A 96 -8.27 0.28 -14.37
N SER A 97 -8.33 1.18 -15.35
CA SER A 97 -8.38 0.81 -16.77
C SER A 97 -7.18 -0.02 -17.20
N PHE A 98 -5.95 0.37 -16.85
CA PHE A 98 -4.75 -0.38 -17.24
C PHE A 98 -4.69 -1.77 -16.59
N ILE A 99 -5.15 -1.87 -15.34
CA ILE A 99 -5.19 -3.12 -14.60
C ILE A 99 -6.21 -4.09 -15.23
N GLU A 100 -7.42 -3.61 -15.52
CA GLU A 100 -8.46 -4.43 -16.17
C GLU A 100 -8.08 -4.82 -17.60
N GLU A 101 -7.49 -3.91 -18.38
CA GLU A 101 -6.96 -4.20 -19.71
C GLU A 101 -5.87 -5.29 -19.69
N SER A 102 -5.16 -5.42 -18.58
CA SER A 102 -4.13 -6.45 -18.41
C SER A 102 -4.70 -7.81 -17.99
N GLY A 103 -6.03 -7.94 -17.84
CA GLY A 103 -6.73 -9.18 -17.54
C GLY A 103 -7.04 -9.40 -16.06
N PHE A 104 -6.64 -8.49 -15.17
CA PHE A 104 -7.01 -8.58 -13.77
C PHE A 104 -8.46 -8.20 -13.53
N ARG A 105 -9.06 -8.79 -12.49
CA ARG A 105 -10.28 -8.27 -11.91
C ARG A 105 -9.94 -7.37 -10.72
N VAL A 106 -10.23 -6.08 -10.83
CA VAL A 106 -10.07 -5.14 -9.71
C VAL A 106 -11.18 -5.38 -8.71
N THR A 107 -10.82 -5.72 -7.47
CA THR A 107 -11.80 -5.97 -6.39
C THR A 107 -11.91 -4.79 -5.44
N LEU A 108 -10.82 -4.04 -5.24
CA LEU A 108 -10.82 -2.80 -4.48
C LEU A 108 -9.93 -1.76 -5.17
N SER A 109 -10.35 -0.50 -5.15
CA SER A 109 -9.53 0.63 -5.58
C SER A 109 -9.84 1.86 -4.75
N GLY A 110 -8.84 2.70 -4.51
CA GLY A 110 -8.99 3.89 -3.68
C GLY A 110 -7.87 4.89 -3.90
N GLY A 111 -7.93 5.98 -3.13
CA GLY A 111 -6.80 6.88 -2.95
C GLY A 111 -6.26 6.79 -1.52
N GLY A 112 -5.11 7.39 -1.29
CA GLY A 112 -4.51 7.52 0.03
C GLY A 112 -3.46 8.61 0.09
N ASP A 113 -2.83 8.78 1.25
CA ASP A 113 -1.78 9.75 1.57
C ASP A 113 -2.27 11.20 1.72
N LEU A 114 -3.35 11.43 2.50
CA LEU A 114 -3.81 12.80 2.80
C LEU A 114 -2.80 13.59 3.63
N LEU A 115 -2.26 12.96 4.68
CA LEU A 115 -1.28 13.60 5.56
C LEU A 115 -0.04 14.04 4.79
N TYR A 116 0.39 13.24 3.81
CA TYR A 116 1.51 13.55 2.95
C TYR A 116 1.26 14.81 2.10
N CYS A 117 0.05 15.01 1.58
CA CYS A 117 -0.27 16.21 0.80
C CYS A 117 -0.07 17.50 1.61
N LEU A 118 -0.42 17.48 2.90
CA LEU A 118 -0.19 18.63 3.78
C LEU A 118 1.29 18.82 4.09
N TRP A 119 2.02 17.71 4.29
CA TRP A 119 3.46 17.75 4.47
C TRP A 119 4.19 18.36 3.26
N GLU A 120 3.78 18.01 2.03
CA GLU A 120 4.30 18.63 0.80
C GLU A 120 4.06 20.15 0.72
N LEU A 121 3.04 20.66 1.43
CA LEU A 121 2.76 22.09 1.53
C LEU A 121 3.53 22.78 2.67
N GLY A 122 4.40 22.06 3.38
CA GLY A 122 5.22 22.57 4.48
C GLY A 122 4.59 22.41 5.86
N ALA A 123 3.47 21.67 5.99
CA ALA A 123 2.94 21.34 7.31
C ALA A 123 3.82 20.27 7.98
N THR A 124 3.95 20.35 9.30
CA THR A 124 4.66 19.32 10.08
C THR A 124 3.64 18.53 10.89
N PRO A 125 3.34 17.27 10.50
CA PRO A 125 2.45 16.42 11.28
C PRO A 125 2.95 16.26 12.71
N LYS A 126 2.06 16.54 13.66
CA LYS A 126 2.32 16.55 15.09
C LYS A 126 1.07 16.12 15.82
N ASP A 127 1.25 15.71 17.07
CA ASP A 127 0.14 15.23 17.87
C ASP A 127 -0.80 16.36 18.32
N ASN A 128 -1.85 16.61 17.53
CA ASN A 128 -2.92 17.56 17.84
C ASN A 128 -4.26 17.13 17.21
N SER A 129 -5.33 17.81 17.58
CA SER A 129 -6.69 17.50 17.11
C SER A 129 -6.83 17.50 15.59
N PHE A 130 -6.16 18.43 14.91
CA PHE A 130 -6.21 18.57 13.45
C PHE A 130 -5.60 17.36 12.72
N PHE A 131 -4.37 16.96 13.07
CA PHE A 131 -3.71 15.82 12.42
C PHE A 131 -4.31 14.48 12.82
N ARG A 132 -4.82 14.32 14.06
CA ARG A 132 -5.59 13.13 14.45
C ARG A 132 -6.87 13.01 13.63
N PHE A 133 -7.60 14.11 13.42
CA PHE A 133 -8.78 14.13 12.56
C PHE A 133 -8.45 13.70 11.13
N LEU A 134 -7.39 14.26 10.54
CA LEU A 134 -6.95 13.91 9.19
C LEU A 134 -6.51 12.45 9.07
N GLY A 135 -5.79 11.94 10.07
CA GLY A 135 -5.40 10.53 10.14
C GLY A 135 -6.61 9.59 10.17
N ARG A 136 -7.69 9.97 10.86
CA ARG A 136 -8.96 9.23 10.82
C ARG A 136 -9.69 9.38 9.48
N ALA A 137 -9.62 10.57 8.87
CA ALA A 137 -10.21 10.87 7.57
C ALA A 137 -9.63 10.00 6.43
N GLU A 138 -8.40 9.49 6.58
CA GLU A 138 -7.76 8.53 5.66
C GLU A 138 -8.61 7.25 5.43
N SER A 139 -9.41 6.85 6.42
CA SER A 139 -10.31 5.69 6.30
C SER A 139 -11.64 6.00 5.58
N THR A 140 -11.88 7.26 5.22
CA THR A 140 -13.16 7.72 4.65
C THR A 140 -13.11 7.82 3.13
N PHE A 141 -14.01 8.58 2.50
CA PHE A 141 -13.92 8.90 1.07
C PHE A 141 -12.88 10.00 0.79
N LEU A 142 -12.49 10.77 1.82
CA LEU A 142 -11.56 11.87 1.69
C LEU A 142 -10.18 11.41 1.22
N SER A 143 -9.78 10.16 1.49
CA SER A 143 -8.51 9.60 1.01
C SER A 143 -8.35 9.66 -0.51
N GLY A 144 -9.45 9.78 -1.26
CA GLY A 144 -9.41 10.05 -2.70
C GLY A 144 -8.76 11.38 -3.09
N LEU A 145 -8.60 12.33 -2.15
CA LEU A 145 -7.89 13.60 -2.35
C LEU A 145 -6.38 13.51 -2.07
N GLY A 146 -5.92 12.34 -1.60
CA GLY A 146 -4.53 12.10 -1.25
C GLY A 146 -3.60 11.97 -2.45
N ALA A 147 -2.32 11.77 -2.17
CA ALA A 147 -1.24 11.74 -3.17
C ALA A 147 -1.07 10.39 -3.89
N GLN A 148 -1.84 9.36 -3.52
CA GLN A 148 -1.73 8.03 -4.11
C GLN A 148 -3.06 7.55 -4.69
N SER A 149 -2.98 6.74 -5.73
CA SER A 149 -4.04 5.85 -6.18
C SER A 149 -3.58 4.41 -5.99
N PHE A 150 -4.48 3.52 -5.58
CA PHE A 150 -4.17 2.10 -5.43
C PHE A 150 -5.27 1.19 -6.00
N THR A 151 -4.86 -0.03 -6.32
CA THR A 151 -5.76 -1.16 -6.64
C THR A 151 -5.33 -2.41 -5.89
N ILE A 152 -6.31 -3.17 -5.40
CA ILE A 152 -6.17 -4.59 -5.07
C ILE A 152 -6.94 -5.36 -6.13
N SER A 153 -6.24 -6.29 -6.76
CA SER A 153 -6.71 -6.95 -7.97
C SER A 153 -6.38 -8.43 -7.94
N VAL A 154 -7.22 -9.24 -8.57
CA VAL A 154 -7.14 -10.70 -8.53
C VAL A 154 -7.01 -11.23 -9.96
N LYS A 155 -6.11 -12.20 -10.16
CA LYS A 155 -6.08 -13.00 -11.39
C LYS A 155 -7.26 -13.98 -11.38
N GLU A 156 -8.38 -13.56 -11.96
CA GLU A 156 -9.60 -14.35 -12.01
C GLU A 156 -9.41 -15.61 -12.88
N ALA A 157 -9.93 -16.74 -12.41
CA ALA A 157 -9.91 -18.03 -13.12
C ALA A 157 -11.13 -18.88 -12.69
N PRO A 158 -11.47 -19.96 -13.42
CA PRO A 158 -12.55 -20.88 -13.02
C PRO A 158 -12.36 -21.48 -11.62
N GLU A 159 -11.11 -21.76 -11.26
CA GLU A 159 -10.73 -22.27 -9.95
C GLU A 159 -9.45 -21.59 -9.45
N MET A 160 -9.53 -21.04 -8.24
CA MET A 160 -8.53 -20.14 -7.66
C MET A 160 -8.03 -20.63 -6.30
N PHE A 161 -6.84 -20.16 -5.92
CA PHE A 161 -6.29 -20.38 -4.58
C PHE A 161 -6.94 -19.46 -3.55
N CYS A 162 -7.34 -20.02 -2.41
CA CYS A 162 -7.93 -19.28 -1.31
C CYS A 162 -6.89 -18.42 -0.57
N PHE A 163 -7.21 -17.15 -0.35
CA PHE A 163 -6.38 -16.19 0.37
C PHE A 163 -6.18 -16.55 1.86
N LEU A 164 -7.10 -17.27 2.49
CA LEU A 164 -6.99 -17.63 3.91
C LEU A 164 -6.28 -18.97 4.13
N CYS A 165 -6.70 -20.04 3.46
CA CYS A 165 -6.10 -21.37 3.66
C CYS A 165 -5.06 -21.77 2.61
N GLY A 166 -5.01 -21.11 1.45
CA GLY A 166 -4.05 -21.44 0.38
C GLY A 166 -4.38 -22.69 -0.42
N LYS A 167 -5.54 -23.31 -0.21
CA LYS A 167 -6.02 -24.42 -1.03
C LYS A 167 -6.60 -23.89 -2.34
N ARG A 168 -6.46 -24.63 -3.43
CA ARG A 168 -7.12 -24.34 -4.72
C ARG A 168 -8.51 -24.96 -4.68
N ASN A 169 -9.51 -24.15 -4.32
CA ASN A 169 -10.89 -24.59 -4.12
C ASN A 169 -11.88 -23.41 -4.08
N VAL A 170 -11.54 -22.29 -4.72
CA VAL A 170 -12.44 -21.13 -4.84
C VAL A 170 -12.93 -21.06 -6.27
N HIS A 171 -14.23 -21.23 -6.47
CA HIS A 171 -14.86 -21.05 -7.77
C HIS A 171 -15.12 -19.57 -8.08
N ARG A 172 -15.13 -19.22 -9.37
CA ARG A 172 -15.22 -17.84 -9.88
C ARG A 172 -16.39 -17.05 -9.29
N GLU A 173 -17.55 -17.69 -9.14
CA GLU A 173 -18.78 -17.04 -8.68
C GLU A 173 -18.65 -16.48 -7.26
N ARG A 174 -17.72 -17.02 -6.47
CA ARG A 174 -17.47 -16.59 -5.09
C ARG A 174 -16.67 -15.30 -5.00
N LEU A 175 -15.97 -14.89 -6.06
CA LEU A 175 -15.17 -13.65 -6.06
C LEU A 175 -16.02 -12.39 -5.95
N SER A 176 -17.33 -12.45 -6.22
CA SER A 176 -18.25 -11.30 -6.00
C SER A 176 -18.60 -11.08 -4.52
N ARG A 177 -18.40 -12.09 -3.66
CA ARG A 177 -18.77 -12.03 -2.23
C ARG A 177 -17.72 -11.38 -1.34
N TYR A 178 -16.48 -11.29 -1.83
CA TYR A 178 -15.31 -10.84 -1.06
C TYR A 178 -14.35 -10.07 -1.95
N TYR A 179 -13.55 -9.18 -1.34
CA TYR A 179 -12.46 -8.51 -2.04
C TYR A 179 -11.35 -9.48 -2.49
N LEU A 180 -11.24 -10.65 -1.85
CA LEU A 180 -10.21 -11.65 -2.12
C LEU A 180 -10.84 -13.04 -2.30
N PRO A 181 -10.20 -13.98 -3.01
CA PRO A 181 -10.72 -15.35 -3.17
C PRO A 181 -10.81 -16.08 -1.83
N ILE A 182 -12.03 -16.36 -1.35
CA ILE A 182 -12.28 -17.07 -0.09
C ILE A 182 -13.13 -18.32 -0.36
N CYS A 183 -12.65 -19.47 0.10
CA CYS A 183 -13.35 -20.75 -0.06
C CYS A 183 -14.46 -20.90 0.98
N GLU A 184 -15.38 -21.82 0.73
CA GLU A 184 -16.55 -22.07 1.59
C GLU A 184 -16.18 -22.41 3.03
N CYS A 185 -15.11 -23.18 3.25
CA CYS A 185 -14.66 -23.51 4.60
C CYS A 185 -14.17 -22.26 5.36
N CYS A 186 -13.49 -21.34 4.68
CA CYS A 186 -12.93 -20.16 5.30
C CYS A 186 -13.94 -19.01 5.46
N GLU A 187 -15.01 -18.97 4.65
CA GLU A 187 -16.14 -18.02 4.80
C GLU A 187 -16.78 -18.11 6.20
N LYS A 188 -16.71 -19.27 6.86
CA LYS A 188 -17.23 -19.50 8.21
C LYS A 188 -16.34 -18.95 9.34
N THR A 189 -15.18 -18.38 9.01
CA THR A 189 -14.24 -17.86 10.01
C THR A 189 -14.39 -16.34 10.15
N GLU A 190 -14.16 -15.82 11.35
CA GLU A 190 -14.18 -14.37 11.62
C GLU A 190 -13.23 -13.59 10.70
N LEU A 191 -12.11 -14.20 10.29
CA LEU A 191 -11.15 -13.57 9.38
C LEU A 191 -11.74 -13.22 8.01
N ALA A 192 -12.74 -13.96 7.54
CA ALA A 192 -13.37 -13.68 6.25
C ALA A 192 -14.18 -12.37 6.28
N GLU A 193 -14.69 -11.96 7.45
CA GLU A 193 -15.51 -10.76 7.60
C GLU A 193 -14.74 -9.48 7.22
N HIS A 194 -13.44 -9.44 7.49
CA HIS A 194 -12.59 -8.29 7.13
C HIS A 194 -12.50 -8.04 5.61
N TYR A 195 -12.81 -9.04 4.80
CA TYR A 195 -12.68 -8.98 3.34
C TYR A 195 -14.03 -8.86 2.63
N ARG A 196 -15.14 -8.68 3.37
CA ARG A 196 -16.45 -8.44 2.76
C ARG A 196 -16.50 -7.06 2.09
N PRO A 197 -17.23 -6.92 0.97
CA PRO A 197 -17.48 -5.62 0.37
C PRO A 197 -18.05 -4.62 1.38
N GLY A 198 -17.48 -3.41 1.40
CA GLY A 198 -17.87 -2.33 2.31
C GLY A 198 -17.16 -2.34 3.67
N VAL A 199 -16.53 -3.46 4.06
CA VAL A 199 -15.68 -3.50 5.25
C VAL A 199 -14.36 -2.84 4.91
N LYS A 200 -14.07 -1.72 5.59
CA LYS A 200 -12.80 -1.01 5.46
C LYS A 200 -11.88 -1.38 6.61
N PRO A 201 -10.59 -1.63 6.36
CA PRO A 201 -9.62 -1.79 7.43
C PRO A 201 -9.57 -0.49 8.25
N ARG A 202 -9.45 -0.64 9.57
CA ARG A 202 -9.27 0.46 10.51
C ARG A 202 -7.99 0.20 11.29
N PHE A 203 -7.29 1.26 11.60
CA PHE A 203 -6.20 1.18 12.56
C PHE A 203 -6.77 0.90 13.95
N HIS A 204 -6.04 0.10 14.73
CA HIS A 204 -6.40 -0.22 16.10
C HIS A 204 -6.32 1.01 17.02
N SER A 205 -5.38 1.91 16.74
CA SER A 205 -5.15 3.13 17.49
C SER A 205 -5.02 4.35 16.56
N ASP A 206 -5.05 5.55 17.16
CA ASP A 206 -4.71 6.79 16.47
C ASP A 206 -3.24 6.79 15.99
N TRP A 207 -2.94 7.72 15.08
CA TRP A 207 -1.58 7.95 14.58
C TRP A 207 -0.62 8.39 15.68
N GLU A 208 0.53 7.73 15.73
CA GLU A 208 1.67 8.19 16.53
C GLU A 208 2.56 9.10 15.68
N PHE A 209 2.79 10.33 16.14
CA PHE A 209 3.58 11.32 15.43
C PHE A 209 4.97 11.45 16.04
N ARG A 210 5.98 11.02 15.29
CA ARG A 210 7.40 11.06 15.64
C ARG A 210 7.70 10.34 16.98
N PRO A 211 7.24 9.09 17.18
CA PRO A 211 7.67 8.33 18.34
C PRO A 211 9.17 8.08 18.25
N GLU A 212 9.82 8.04 19.42
CA GLU A 212 11.20 7.59 19.53
C GLU A 212 11.35 6.17 18.98
N VAL A 213 12.55 5.85 18.49
CA VAL A 213 12.84 4.49 18.04
C VAL A 213 13.22 3.67 19.27
N TRP A 214 12.67 2.47 19.37
CA TRP A 214 12.91 1.62 20.52
C TRP A 214 14.30 0.99 20.44
N ASP A 215 15.02 1.03 21.56
CA ASP A 215 16.17 0.15 21.75
C ASP A 215 15.70 -1.31 21.87
N ARG A 216 16.65 -2.25 21.86
CA ARG A 216 16.34 -3.67 22.10
C ARG A 216 15.73 -3.83 23.49
N THR A 217 14.48 -4.26 23.53
CA THR A 217 13.75 -4.51 24.78
C THR A 217 13.27 -5.96 24.81
N GLN A 218 13.18 -6.51 26.01
CA GLN A 218 12.60 -7.82 26.23
C GLN A 218 11.09 -7.69 26.41
N GLN A 219 10.33 -8.44 25.63
CA GLN A 219 8.86 -8.47 25.68
C GLN A 219 8.34 -9.91 25.79
N SER A 220 7.04 -10.04 26.05
CA SER A 220 6.34 -11.32 26.08
C SER A 220 5.30 -11.38 24.96
N CYS A 221 5.31 -12.43 24.16
CA CYS A 221 4.40 -12.56 23.03
C CYS A 221 2.96 -12.77 23.49
N SER A 222 2.02 -11.97 22.97
CA SER A 222 0.59 -12.04 23.29
C SER A 222 -0.08 -13.36 22.88
N TYR A 223 0.53 -14.16 22.00
CA TYR A 223 -0.03 -15.41 21.50
C TYR A 223 0.54 -16.67 22.16
N CYS A 224 1.82 -16.69 22.50
CA CYS A 224 2.47 -17.89 23.07
C CYS A 224 3.07 -17.68 24.45
N GLY A 225 3.07 -16.46 24.98
CA GLY A 225 3.64 -16.12 26.28
C GLY A 225 5.17 -16.18 26.36
N LYS A 226 5.86 -16.71 25.34
CA LYS A 226 7.32 -16.78 25.30
C LYS A 226 7.91 -15.37 25.29
N SER A 227 9.02 -15.21 26.00
CA SER A 227 9.80 -13.98 25.95
C SER A 227 10.63 -13.92 24.67
N PHE A 228 10.77 -12.72 24.10
CA PHE A 228 11.59 -12.45 22.92
C PHE A 228 12.20 -11.05 23.02
N GLN A 229 13.26 -10.80 22.24
CA GLN A 229 13.85 -9.46 22.12
C GLN A 229 13.31 -8.77 20.86
N THR A 230 13.00 -7.47 20.98
CA THR A 230 12.62 -6.64 19.83
C THR A 230 13.83 -6.32 18.96
N ASP A 231 13.57 -6.07 17.69
CA ASP A 231 14.58 -5.56 16.76
C ASP A 231 14.42 -4.03 16.63
N PRO A 232 15.47 -3.20 16.76
CA PRO A 232 15.34 -1.74 16.68
C PRO A 232 14.86 -1.22 15.32
N LEU A 233 15.00 -2.02 14.24
CA LEU A 233 14.54 -1.66 12.91
C LEU A 233 13.05 -1.99 12.72
N PHE A 234 12.61 -3.14 13.24
CA PHE A 234 11.24 -3.61 13.05
C PHE A 234 10.32 -3.28 14.23
N GLU A 235 10.88 -3.00 15.41
CA GLU A 235 10.18 -2.72 16.67
C GLU A 235 9.14 -3.79 17.00
N ASP A 236 7.86 -3.47 16.84
CA ASP A 236 6.70 -4.37 17.01
C ASP A 236 6.03 -4.71 15.67
N PHE A 237 6.76 -4.54 14.57
CA PHE A 237 6.29 -4.68 13.19
C PHE A 237 5.14 -3.73 12.82
N GLY A 238 4.91 -2.67 13.61
CA GLY A 238 3.80 -1.75 13.43
C GLY A 238 2.49 -2.26 14.02
N PHE A 239 2.54 -3.24 14.93
CA PHE A 239 1.35 -3.74 15.63
C PHE A 239 1.20 -3.11 17.01
N SER A 240 -0.03 -2.98 17.50
CA SER A 240 -0.32 -2.47 18.85
C SER A 240 -0.15 -3.52 19.96
N ILE A 241 0.24 -4.74 19.61
CA ILE A 241 0.49 -5.84 20.55
C ILE A 241 1.81 -6.53 20.25
N ALA A 242 2.45 -7.07 21.29
CA ALA A 242 3.75 -7.73 21.18
C ALA A 242 3.61 -9.13 20.55
N VAL A 243 4.30 -9.37 19.43
CA VAL A 243 4.32 -10.66 18.76
C VAL A 243 5.75 -11.12 18.46
N CYS A 244 6.07 -12.37 18.81
CA CYS A 244 7.35 -12.97 18.44
C CYS A 244 7.34 -13.44 16.97
N GLU A 245 8.51 -13.50 16.37
CA GLU A 245 8.69 -13.89 14.96
C GLU A 245 8.07 -15.27 14.63
N GLU A 246 8.19 -16.25 15.55
CA GLU A 246 7.62 -17.59 15.39
C GLU A 246 6.09 -17.55 15.23
N CYS A 247 5.40 -16.74 16.03
CA CYS A 247 3.95 -16.55 15.92
C CYS A 247 3.60 -15.70 14.69
N LEU A 248 4.39 -14.68 14.37
CA LEU A 248 4.16 -13.82 13.21
C LEU A 248 4.22 -14.61 11.89
N ARG A 249 5.04 -15.67 11.82
CA ARG A 249 5.12 -16.56 10.64
C ARG A 249 3.87 -17.43 10.47
N LYS A 250 3.03 -17.59 11.49
CA LYS A 250 1.77 -18.35 11.39
C LYS A 250 0.75 -17.51 10.65
N ARG A 251 0.37 -17.95 9.45
CA ARG A 251 -0.55 -17.23 8.55
C ARG A 251 -1.82 -16.71 9.23
N LYS A 252 -2.49 -17.53 10.05
CA LYS A 252 -3.72 -17.11 10.74
C LYS A 252 -3.47 -15.90 11.65
N ILE A 253 -2.39 -15.95 12.44
CA ILE A 253 -1.98 -14.88 13.35
C ILE A 253 -1.58 -13.63 12.56
N ASN A 254 -0.78 -13.78 11.50
CA ASN A 254 -0.35 -12.65 10.68
C ASN A 254 -1.53 -11.89 10.04
N ILE A 255 -2.51 -12.63 9.51
CA ILE A 255 -3.71 -12.05 8.91
C ILE A 255 -4.55 -11.34 9.97
N GLU A 256 -4.74 -11.96 11.14
CA GLU A 256 -5.44 -11.34 12.28
C GLU A 256 -4.77 -10.03 12.72
N LEU A 257 -3.45 -10.05 12.94
CA LEU A 257 -2.63 -8.89 13.27
C LEU A 257 -2.80 -7.75 12.26
N SER A 258 -2.71 -8.08 10.98
CA SER A 258 -2.82 -7.10 9.90
C SER A 258 -4.21 -6.48 9.74
N ASN A 259 -5.27 -7.12 10.28
CA ASN A 259 -6.64 -6.58 10.22
C ASN A 259 -7.07 -5.89 11.51
N CYS A 260 -6.54 -6.34 12.67
CA CYS A 260 -7.08 -5.96 13.97
C CYS A 260 -6.13 -5.10 14.80
N PHE A 261 -4.83 -5.16 14.54
CA PHE A 261 -3.81 -4.62 15.45
C PHE A 261 -2.82 -3.68 14.78
N LEU A 262 -3.06 -3.24 13.54
CA LEU A 262 -2.19 -2.25 12.89
C LEU A 262 -2.24 -0.90 13.59
N ARG A 263 -1.05 -0.34 13.84
CA ARG A 263 -0.85 1.00 14.39
C ARG A 263 -0.07 1.87 13.41
N PRO A 264 -0.63 3.01 12.99
CA PRO A 264 0.03 3.88 12.03
C PRO A 264 1.02 4.83 12.74
N VAL A 265 2.21 4.94 12.17
CA VAL A 265 3.30 5.76 12.71
C VAL A 265 3.78 6.74 11.64
N TRP A 266 3.88 8.01 12.01
CA TRP A 266 4.47 9.05 11.17
C TRP A 266 5.86 9.44 11.69
N ARG A 267 6.92 9.09 10.98
CA ARG A 267 8.30 9.56 11.26
C ARG A 267 8.87 10.34 10.08
N THR A 268 9.76 11.29 10.36
CA THR A 268 10.49 11.99 9.29
C THR A 268 11.68 11.15 8.83
N ARG A 269 12.12 11.34 7.58
CA ARG A 269 13.29 10.63 7.03
C ARG A 269 14.57 10.85 7.83
N GLU A 270 14.70 11.98 8.52
CA GLU A 270 15.84 12.28 9.39
C GLU A 270 15.91 11.33 10.60
N HIS A 271 14.77 10.91 11.15
CA HIS A 271 14.72 9.92 12.24
C HIS A 271 15.13 8.52 11.80
N GLY A 272 15.01 8.19 10.50
CA GLY A 272 15.47 6.90 9.97
C GLY A 272 16.98 6.83 9.71
N ARG A 273 17.63 7.97 9.46
CA ARG A 273 19.08 8.01 9.18
C ARG A 273 19.93 7.76 10.43
N SER A 274 19.44 8.12 11.62
CA SER A 274 20.14 7.82 12.88
C SER A 274 20.18 6.33 13.21
N LEU A 275 19.23 5.53 12.68
CA LEU A 275 19.21 4.07 12.85
C LEU A 275 20.19 3.35 11.91
N ALA A 276 20.32 3.81 10.67
CA ALA A 276 21.26 3.22 9.71
C ALA A 276 22.75 3.46 10.06
N GLN A 277 23.01 4.30 11.06
CA GLN A 277 24.35 4.66 11.54
C GLN A 277 24.71 4.00 12.89
N ARG A 278 23.80 3.22 13.49
CA ARG A 278 24.00 2.44 14.71
C ARG A 278 24.06 0.95 14.37
#